data_AF-A0A963B4P7-F1
#
_entry.id   AF-A0A963B4P7-F1
#
_cell.length_a   1.000
_cell.length_b   1.000
_cell.length_c   1.000
_cell.angle_alpha   90.00
_cell.angle_beta   90.00
_cell.angle_gamma   90.00
#
_symmetry.space_group_name_H-M   'P 1'
#
loop_
_entity.id
_entity.type
_entity.pdbx_description
1 polymer ?
#
loop_
_entity_poly.entity_id
_entity_poly.type
_entity_poly.pdbx_seq_one_letter_code
_entity_poly.pdbx_strand_id
1 'polypeptide(L)'
;TVTDPRMERFFMTIPEACQLIMQTVVLGKGGEIFVLDMGEPVKINYLAEQMIRLSGKTPGEDVRIEYIGLRPGEKLFEELFHEKERLETTAHEKVLLARHRKVNWEALNKSLDEIETACRTMDTKVLKELLFLLVPEHDQAADTALADKSDSKVIYLKS
;
A
#
# COMPACT_ATOMS: atom_id res chain seq x y z
N THR A 1 16.23 -1.33 -14.33
CA THR A 1 16.04 -0.10 -13.55
C THR A 1 15.46 -0.46 -12.19
N VAL A 2 15.71 0.35 -11.16
CA VAL A 2 15.16 0.24 -9.80
C VAL A 2 14.65 1.61 -9.38
N THR A 3 13.59 1.69 -8.57
CA THR A 3 12.98 2.98 -8.19
C THR A 3 13.89 3.79 -7.25
N ASP A 4 14.23 3.26 -6.08
CA ASP A 4 15.12 3.89 -5.09
C ASP A 4 16.02 2.80 -4.47
N PRO A 5 17.31 3.07 -4.21
CA PRO A 5 18.24 2.10 -3.60
C PRO A 5 17.83 1.62 -2.20
N ARG A 6 17.01 2.38 -1.47
CA ARG A 6 16.54 2.07 -0.12
C ARG A 6 15.15 1.41 -0.11
N MET A 7 14.53 1.23 -1.27
CA MET A 7 13.17 0.70 -1.35
C MET A 7 13.11 -0.75 -0.87
N GLU A 8 12.13 -1.03 0.00
CA GLU A 8 11.88 -2.35 0.59
C GLU A 8 10.45 -2.79 0.34
N ARG A 9 10.25 -4.08 0.09
CA ARG A 9 8.92 -4.69 -0.14
C ARG A 9 8.82 -6.04 0.55
N PHE A 10 7.61 -6.37 0.98
CA PHE A 10 7.31 -7.70 1.48
C PHE A 10 7.09 -8.67 0.32
N PHE A 11 7.57 -9.89 0.48
CA PHE A 11 7.38 -10.96 -0.49
C PHE A 11 6.89 -12.20 0.22
N MET A 12 5.94 -12.87 -0.40
CA MET A 12 5.47 -14.18 0.00
C MET A 12 5.28 -15.01 -1.26
N THR A 13 5.53 -16.31 -1.18
CA THR A 13 5.27 -17.17 -2.33
C THR A 13 3.76 -17.28 -2.56
N ILE A 14 3.34 -17.41 -3.82
CA ILE A 14 1.92 -17.55 -4.15
C ILE A 14 1.28 -18.75 -3.43
N PRO A 15 1.88 -19.96 -3.41
CA PRO A 15 1.28 -21.09 -2.72
C PRO A 15 1.12 -20.86 -1.22
N GLU A 16 2.09 -20.21 -0.57
CA GLU A 16 2.03 -19.86 0.84
C GLU A 16 0.89 -18.87 1.11
N ALA A 17 0.79 -17.78 0.34
CA ALA A 17 -0.29 -16.81 0.49
C ALA A 17 -1.67 -17.47 0.30
N CYS A 18 -1.83 -18.30 -0.73
CA CYS A 18 -3.07 -19.04 -0.97
C CYS A 18 -3.40 -19.98 0.19
N GLN A 19 -2.41 -20.68 0.75
CA GLN A 19 -2.62 -21.58 1.89
C GLN A 19 -3.09 -20.81 3.14
N LEU A 20 -2.47 -19.67 3.44
CA LEU A 20 -2.86 -18.83 4.56
C LEU A 20 -4.28 -18.27 4.39
N ILE A 21 -4.62 -17.81 3.18
CA ILE A 21 -5.97 -17.34 2.84
C ILE A 21 -7.00 -18.47 3.05
N MET A 22 -6.70 -19.69 2.62
CA MET A 22 -7.61 -20.83 2.85
C MET A 22 -7.81 -21.15 4.34
N GLN A 23 -6.78 -20.96 5.17
CA GLN A 23 -6.91 -21.13 6.62
C GLN A 23 -7.82 -20.05 7.23
N THR A 24 -7.76 -18.80 6.76
CA THR A 24 -8.60 -17.73 7.30
C THR A 24 -10.09 -18.01 7.07
N VAL A 25 -10.45 -18.65 5.95
CA VAL A 25 -11.82 -19.09 5.66
C VAL A 25 -12.34 -20.08 6.71
N VAL A 26 -11.49 -20.97 7.22
CA VAL A 26 -11.88 -21.95 8.25
C VAL A 26 -11.94 -21.30 9.65
N LEU A 27 -11.12 -20.30 9.90
CA LEU A 27 -11.06 -19.60 11.19
C LEU A 27 -12.17 -18.55 11.37
N GLY A 28 -12.62 -17.94 10.28
CA GLY A 28 -13.59 -16.85 10.28
C GLY A 28 -15.01 -17.28 10.67
N LYS A 29 -15.71 -16.41 11.40
CA LYS A 29 -17.13 -16.57 11.74
C LYS A 29 -18.02 -15.50 11.09
N GLY A 30 -17.43 -14.55 10.38
CA GLY A 30 -18.07 -13.45 9.69
C GLY A 30 -17.74 -12.11 10.34
N GLY A 31 -17.24 -11.16 9.52
CA GLY A 31 -16.91 -9.80 9.97
C GLY A 31 -15.48 -9.61 10.47
N GLU A 32 -14.68 -10.68 10.54
CA GLU A 32 -13.26 -10.58 10.82
C GLU A 32 -12.46 -9.99 9.65
N ILE A 33 -11.44 -9.20 9.98
CA ILE A 33 -10.41 -8.77 9.03
C ILE A 33 -9.14 -9.52 9.38
N PHE A 34 -8.65 -10.35 8.46
CA PHE A 34 -7.40 -11.07 8.65
C PHE A 34 -6.26 -10.37 7.92
N VAL A 35 -5.11 -10.30 8.56
CA VAL A 35 -3.87 -9.77 8.00
C VAL A 35 -2.82 -10.87 8.03
N LEU A 36 -2.05 -10.99 6.96
CA LEU A 36 -1.00 -11.99 6.85
C LEU A 36 0.32 -11.40 7.33
N ASP A 37 1.03 -12.15 8.17
CA ASP A 37 2.42 -11.84 8.48
C ASP A 37 3.30 -12.26 7.29
N MET A 38 3.90 -11.26 6.65
CA MET A 38 4.74 -11.44 5.48
C MET A 38 6.22 -11.63 5.83
N GLY A 39 6.58 -11.61 7.11
CA GLY A 39 7.95 -11.68 7.59
C GLY A 39 8.72 -10.38 7.34
N GLU A 40 10.03 -10.48 7.15
CA GLU A 40 10.90 -9.32 6.97
C GLU A 40 10.85 -8.79 5.52
N PRO A 41 10.80 -7.47 5.32
CA PRO A 41 10.82 -6.89 3.99
C PRO A 41 12.21 -7.04 3.35
N VAL A 42 12.24 -7.10 2.02
CA VAL A 42 13.47 -7.28 1.24
C VAL A 42 13.75 -6.03 0.41
N LYS A 43 15.01 -5.61 0.39
CA LYS A 43 15.45 -4.48 -0.45
C LYS A 43 15.38 -4.83 -1.93
N ILE A 44 14.77 -3.96 -2.73
CA ILE A 44 14.61 -4.17 -4.18
C ILE A 44 15.95 -4.12 -4.91
N ASN A 45 16.91 -3.31 -4.44
CA ASN A 45 18.26 -3.29 -5.02
C ASN A 45 18.98 -4.64 -4.84
N TYR A 46 18.88 -5.24 -3.65
CA TYR A 46 19.45 -6.54 -3.34
C TYR A 46 18.81 -7.62 -4.22
N LEU A 47 17.48 -7.60 -4.36
CA LEU A 47 16.77 -8.53 -5.24
C LEU A 47 17.24 -8.42 -6.69
N ALA A 48 17.37 -7.20 -7.21
CA ALA A 48 17.86 -6.96 -8.57
C ALA A 48 19.29 -7.52 -8.77
N GLU A 49 20.19 -7.30 -7.82
CA GLU A 49 21.55 -7.86 -7.87
C GLU A 49 21.54 -9.40 -7.83
N GLN A 50 20.70 -10.01 -6.99
CA GLN A 50 20.59 -11.48 -6.94
C GLN A 50 20.08 -12.04 -8.27
N MET A 51 19.08 -11.41 -8.89
CA MET A 51 18.55 -11.85 -10.19
C MET A 51 19.60 -11.79 -11.31
N ILE A 52 20.46 -10.76 -11.30
CA ILE A 52 21.58 -10.64 -12.25
C ILE A 52 22.58 -11.79 -12.03
N ARG A 53 22.98 -12.05 -10.78
CA ARG A 53 23.91 -13.14 -10.44
C ARG A 53 23.37 -14.52 -10.79
N LEU A 54 22.08 -14.77 -10.49
CA LEU A 54 21.39 -16.02 -10.84
C LEU A 54 21.32 -16.24 -12.35
N SER A 55 21.38 -15.17 -13.14
CA SER A 55 21.46 -15.23 -14.60
C SER A 55 22.89 -15.44 -15.13
N GLY A 56 23.87 -15.69 -14.24
CA GLY A 56 25.27 -15.90 -14.59
C GLY A 56 26.03 -14.63 -14.98
N LYS A 57 25.54 -13.45 -14.56
CA LYS A 57 26.11 -12.13 -14.90
C LYS A 57 26.61 -11.40 -13.66
N THR A 58 27.54 -10.46 -13.85
CA THR A 58 28.10 -9.62 -12.79
C THR A 58 27.34 -8.28 -12.72
N PRO A 59 26.69 -7.95 -11.58
CA PRO A 59 26.06 -6.65 -11.38
C PRO A 59 27.06 -5.50 -11.50
N GLY A 60 26.69 -4.45 -12.22
CA GLY A 60 27.55 -3.27 -12.45
C GLY A 60 28.50 -3.39 -13.65
N GLU A 61 28.84 -4.61 -14.06
CA GLU A 61 29.68 -4.86 -15.24
C GLU A 61 28.82 -5.27 -16.44
N ASP A 62 28.19 -6.44 -16.37
CA ASP A 62 27.36 -6.98 -17.45
C ASP A 62 25.98 -6.33 -17.52
N VAL A 63 25.44 -5.96 -16.35
CA VAL A 63 24.12 -5.34 -16.20
C VAL A 63 24.20 -4.24 -15.16
N ARG A 64 23.96 -3.00 -15.58
CA ARG A 64 23.91 -1.83 -14.69
C ARG A 64 22.51 -1.63 -14.12
N ILE A 65 22.45 -1.27 -12.85
CA ILE A 65 21.20 -0.88 -12.18
C ILE A 65 21.11 0.64 -12.22
N GLU A 66 20.11 1.15 -12.93
CA GLU A 66 19.80 2.58 -12.99
C GLU A 66 18.63 2.92 -12.07
N TYR A 67 18.79 3.98 -11.28
CA TYR A 67 17.77 4.46 -10.34
C TYR A 67 16.91 5.56 -10.96
N ILE A 68 15.59 5.36 -10.98
CA ILE A 68 14.65 6.24 -11.70
C ILE A 68 13.85 7.20 -10.79
N GLY A 69 13.99 7.07 -9.46
CA GLY A 69 13.26 7.87 -8.49
C GLY A 69 11.82 7.38 -8.26
N LEU A 70 11.24 7.79 -7.13
CA LEU A 70 9.87 7.41 -6.72
C LEU A 70 8.82 8.00 -7.65
N ARG A 71 7.82 7.18 -8.02
CA ARG A 71 6.62 7.67 -8.70
C ARG A 71 5.66 8.32 -7.69
N PRO A 72 4.77 9.21 -8.14
CA PRO A 72 3.80 9.84 -7.25
C PRO A 72 2.92 8.78 -6.56
N GLY A 73 2.77 8.88 -5.24
CA GLY A 73 2.05 7.90 -4.40
C GLY A 73 2.85 6.63 -4.04
N GLU A 74 4.08 6.48 -4.52
CA GLU A 74 4.90 5.30 -4.22
C GLU A 74 5.61 5.47 -2.86
N LYS A 75 5.34 4.54 -1.92
CA LYS A 75 6.02 4.52 -0.62
C LYS A 75 7.44 3.96 -0.74
N LEU A 76 8.39 4.56 -0.02
CA LEU A 76 9.76 4.05 0.06
C LEU A 76 9.81 2.73 0.86
N PHE A 77 9.13 2.71 2.00
CA PHE A 77 8.95 1.55 2.88
C PHE A 77 7.46 1.22 2.97
N GLU A 78 7.15 -0.06 2.87
CA GLU A 78 5.79 -0.55 3.04
C GLU A 78 5.52 -0.77 4.53
N GLU A 79 4.33 -0.37 4.99
CA GLU A 79 3.88 -0.60 6.36
C GLU A 79 2.92 -1.78 6.32
N LEU A 80 3.31 -2.92 6.90
CA LEU A 80 2.43 -4.09 6.93
C LEU A 80 1.27 -3.91 7.93
N PHE A 81 1.51 -3.14 8.99
CA PHE A 81 0.56 -2.89 10.07
C PHE A 81 0.59 -1.41 10.46
N HIS A 82 -0.57 -0.79 10.61
CA HIS A 82 -0.63 0.57 11.13
C HIS A 82 -0.49 0.54 12.66
N GLU A 83 0.22 1.50 13.28
CA GLU A 83 0.39 1.56 14.75
C GLU A 83 -0.93 1.56 15.55
N LYS A 84 -2.02 2.01 14.92
CA LYS A 84 -3.36 2.08 15.52
C LYS A 84 -4.16 0.80 15.33
N GLU A 85 -3.69 -0.13 14.50
CA GLU A 85 -4.32 -1.43 14.30
C GLU A 85 -4.01 -2.35 15.46
N ARG A 86 -5.06 -2.76 16.18
CA ARG A 86 -4.92 -3.77 17.22
C ARG A 86 -5.00 -5.15 16.59
N LEU A 87 -3.85 -5.80 16.51
CA LEU A 87 -3.70 -7.16 16.00
C LEU A 87 -3.79 -8.18 17.14
N GLU A 88 -4.49 -9.28 16.87
CA GLU A 88 -4.58 -10.43 17.76
C GLU A 88 -4.08 -11.68 17.04
N THR A 89 -3.34 -12.53 17.74
CA THR A 89 -2.85 -13.79 17.20
C THR A 89 -4.01 -14.76 16.98
N THR A 90 -3.97 -15.52 15.90
CA THR A 90 -4.92 -16.62 15.67
C THR A 90 -4.28 -17.97 15.99
N ALA A 91 -4.95 -19.08 15.64
CA ALA A 91 -4.39 -20.42 15.77
C ALA A 91 -3.21 -20.68 14.81
N HIS A 92 -3.00 -19.84 13.80
CA HIS A 92 -1.87 -19.92 12.89
C HIS A 92 -0.97 -18.69 13.05
N GLU A 93 0.34 -18.91 13.23
CA GLU A 93 1.30 -17.85 13.58
C GLU A 93 1.37 -16.73 12.54
N LYS A 94 1.24 -17.06 11.25
CA LYS A 94 1.24 -16.09 10.14
C LYS A 94 -0.10 -15.45 9.81
N VAL A 95 -1.14 -15.75 10.58
CA VAL A 95 -2.49 -15.18 10.37
C VAL A 95 -2.86 -14.39 11.62
N LEU A 96 -3.04 -13.09 11.45
CA LEU A 96 -3.42 -12.17 12.52
C LEU A 96 -4.83 -11.65 12.29
N LEU A 97 -5.53 -11.34 13.37
CA LEU A 97 -6.85 -10.73 13.35
C LEU A 97 -6.72 -9.23 13.61
N ALA A 98 -7.10 -8.40 12.64
CA ALA A 98 -7.19 -6.97 12.80
C ALA A 98 -8.56 -6.59 13.38
N ARG A 99 -8.56 -5.93 14.55
CA ARG A 99 -9.78 -5.39 15.14
C ARG A 99 -10.26 -4.19 14.32
N HIS A 100 -11.45 -4.32 13.76
CA HIS A 100 -12.12 -3.19 13.11
C HIS A 100 -12.94 -2.38 14.12
N ARG A 101 -13.08 -1.08 13.85
CA ARG A 101 -14.05 -0.25 14.58
C ARG A 101 -15.48 -0.62 14.17
N LYS A 102 -16.42 -0.51 15.09
CA LYS A 102 -17.85 -0.56 14.75
C LYS A 102 -18.26 0.79 14.17
N VAL A 103 -18.91 0.76 13.02
CA VAL A 103 -19.45 1.96 12.37
C VAL A 103 -20.98 1.89 12.42
N ASN A 104 -21.63 3.03 12.71
CA ASN A 104 -23.08 3.11 12.64
C ASN A 104 -23.51 3.07 11.16
N TRP A 105 -24.32 2.07 10.80
CA TRP A 105 -24.75 1.83 9.42
C TRP A 105 -25.56 2.98 8.83
N GLU A 106 -26.45 3.60 9.61
CA GLU A 106 -27.26 4.74 9.16
C GLU A 106 -26.39 5.97 8.89
N ALA A 107 -25.44 6.25 9.79
CA ALA A 107 -24.50 7.35 9.62
C ALA A 107 -23.60 7.13 8.40
N LEU A 108 -23.11 5.90 8.18
CA LEU A 108 -22.30 5.55 7.03
C LEU A 108 -23.06 5.75 5.71
N ASN A 109 -24.29 5.23 5.61
CA ASN A 109 -25.11 5.40 4.40
C ASN A 109 -25.37 6.88 4.11
N LYS A 110 -25.67 7.67 5.13
CA LYS A 110 -25.84 9.12 4.95
C LYS A 110 -24.58 9.78 4.39
N SER A 111 -23.40 9.44 4.92
CA SER A 111 -22.14 9.96 4.38
C SER A 111 -21.87 9.51 2.94
N LEU A 112 -22.27 8.29 2.56
CA LEU A 112 -22.16 7.80 1.19
C LEU A 112 -23.09 8.56 0.22
N ASP A 113 -24.33 8.85 0.64
CA ASP A 113 -25.28 9.66 -0.14
C ASP A 113 -24.76 11.10 -0.33
N GLU A 114 -24.13 11.67 0.71
CA GLU A 114 -23.50 12.99 0.65
C GLU A 114 -22.28 12.98 -0.29
N ILE A 115 -21.47 11.92 -0.28
CA ILE A 115 -20.35 11.74 -1.23
C ILE A 115 -20.88 11.66 -2.66
N GLU A 116 -21.92 10.87 -2.91
CA GLU A 116 -22.50 10.76 -4.25
C GLU A 116 -22.99 12.12 -4.75
N THR A 117 -23.65 12.89 -3.90
CA THR A 117 -24.13 14.23 -4.21
C THR A 117 -22.95 15.17 -4.53
N ALA A 118 -21.92 15.18 -3.68
CA ALA A 118 -20.73 16.01 -3.89
C ALA A 118 -19.97 15.67 -5.19
N CYS A 119 -19.90 14.39 -5.55
CA CYS A 119 -19.34 13.94 -6.83
C CYS A 119 -20.16 14.46 -8.02
N ARG A 120 -21.49 14.39 -7.96
CA ARG A 120 -22.38 14.89 -9.03
C ARG A 120 -22.29 16.40 -9.20
N THR A 121 -22.08 17.14 -8.11
CA THR A 121 -21.94 18.60 -8.14
C THR A 121 -20.50 19.07 -8.31
N MET A 122 -19.54 18.15 -8.43
CA MET A 122 -18.10 18.43 -8.50
C MET A 122 -17.58 19.28 -7.31
N ASP A 123 -18.20 19.14 -6.14
CA ASP A 123 -17.79 19.84 -4.93
C ASP A 123 -16.62 19.10 -4.26
N THR A 124 -15.43 19.38 -4.77
CA THR A 124 -14.18 18.76 -4.30
C THR A 124 -13.84 19.10 -2.85
N LYS A 125 -14.39 20.20 -2.30
CA LYS A 125 -14.16 20.57 -0.91
C LYS A 125 -14.96 19.66 0.02
N VAL A 126 -16.26 19.54 -0.24
CA VAL A 126 -17.15 18.66 0.54
C VAL A 126 -16.71 17.21 0.42
N LEU A 127 -16.29 16.77 -0.77
CA LEU A 127 -15.79 15.41 -0.98
C LEU A 127 -14.56 15.11 -0.11
N LYS A 128 -13.61 16.04 -0.02
CA LYS A 128 -12.44 15.89 0.85
C LYS A 128 -12.82 15.84 2.32
N GLU A 129 -13.70 16.73 2.77
CA GLU A 129 -14.17 16.75 4.16
C GLU A 129 -14.83 15.42 4.55
N LEU A 130 -15.68 14.86 3.67
CA LEU A 130 -16.33 13.56 3.88
C LEU A 130 -15.33 12.40 3.87
N LEU A 131 -14.34 12.44 2.98
CA LEU A 131 -13.28 11.42 2.93
C LEU A 131 -12.49 11.39 4.25
N PHE A 132 -12.09 12.55 4.77
CA PHE A 132 -11.36 12.63 6.04
C PHE A 132 -12.21 12.24 7.26
N LEU A 133 -13.52 12.49 7.21
CA LEU A 133 -14.44 12.03 8.24
C LEU A 133 -14.51 10.49 8.26
N LEU A 134 -14.58 9.86 7.08
CA LEU A 134 -14.70 8.41 6.96
C LEU A 134 -13.37 7.69 7.19
N VAL A 135 -12.24 8.28 6.80
CA VAL A 135 -10.91 7.69 6.94
C VAL A 135 -10.00 8.66 7.73
N PRO A 136 -10.21 8.78 9.06
CA PRO A 136 -9.46 9.72 9.89
C PRO A 136 -7.97 9.36 10.00
N GLU A 137 -7.59 8.14 9.65
CA GLU A 137 -6.20 7.67 9.59
C GLU A 137 -5.47 8.13 8.31
N HIS A 138 -6.16 8.78 7.37
CA HIS A 138 -5.53 9.29 6.15
C HIS A 138 -4.54 10.43 6.48
N ASP A 139 -3.24 10.16 6.33
CA ASP A 139 -2.19 11.14 6.55
C ASP A 139 -1.99 12.05 5.31
N GLN A 140 -2.05 13.37 5.51
CA GLN A 140 -1.83 14.38 4.45
C GLN A 140 -0.38 14.41 3.94
N ALA A 141 0.58 13.85 4.70
CA ALA A 141 1.99 13.83 4.29
C ALA A 141 2.23 13.08 2.97
N ALA A 142 1.41 12.05 2.67
CA ALA A 142 1.48 11.33 1.41
C ALA A 142 1.02 12.18 0.21
N ASP A 143 0.00 13.03 0.40
CA ASP A 143 -0.61 13.88 -0.63
C ASP A 143 0.10 15.22 -0.84
N THR A 144 0.75 15.78 0.18
CA THR A 144 1.45 17.07 0.04
C THR A 144 2.68 16.94 -0.87
N ALA A 145 3.32 15.77 -0.91
CA ALA A 145 4.38 15.46 -1.86
C ALA A 145 3.89 15.29 -3.31
N LEU A 146 2.58 15.02 -3.50
CA LEU A 146 1.93 14.92 -4.81
C LEU A 146 1.56 16.30 -5.37
N ALA A 147 1.17 17.26 -4.53
CA ALA A 147 0.78 18.61 -4.95
C ALA A 147 1.97 19.52 -5.30
N ASP A 148 3.12 19.37 -4.65
CA ASP A 148 4.27 20.27 -4.83
C ASP A 148 5.09 20.01 -6.12
N LYS A 149 4.77 18.93 -6.85
CA LYS A 149 5.47 18.55 -8.10
C LYS A 149 4.64 18.74 -9.38
N SER A 150 3.36 19.10 -9.30
CA SER A 150 2.57 19.41 -10.50
C SER A 150 2.97 20.73 -11.17
N ASP A 151 3.75 21.58 -10.51
CA ASP A 151 4.11 22.93 -10.98
C ASP A 151 5.52 23.08 -11.58
N SER A 152 6.24 21.98 -11.85
CA SER A 152 7.60 22.04 -12.42
C SER A 152 7.72 21.37 -13.79
N LYS A 153 7.45 22.18 -14.82
CA LYS A 153 7.99 22.14 -16.19
C LYS A 153 7.53 21.01 -17.14
N VAL A 154 6.46 21.34 -17.86
CA VAL A 154 6.27 20.96 -19.27
C VAL A 154 7.41 21.59 -20.08
N ILE A 155 8.37 20.78 -20.55
CA ILE A 155 9.24 21.16 -21.68
C ILE A 155 8.85 20.28 -22.85
N TYR A 156 8.15 20.87 -23.81
CA TYR A 156 7.98 20.31 -25.14
C TYR A 156 9.35 20.21 -25.81
N LEU A 157 9.76 19.00 -26.21
CA LEU A 157 10.68 18.85 -27.33
C LEU A 157 9.88 18.26 -28.50
N LYS A 158 9.52 19.16 -29.42
CA LYS A 158 9.14 18.79 -30.79
C LYS A 158 10.36 18.15 -31.46
N SER A 159 10.05 17.15 -32.28
CA SER A 159 10.80 16.57 -33.41
C SER A 159 11.88 17.46 -34.01
#